data_AF-A0A0K0EXV1-F1
#
_entry.id   AF-A0A0K0EXV1-F1
#
_cell.length_a   1.000
_cell.length_b   1.000
_cell.length_c   1.000
_cell.angle_alpha   90.00
_cell.angle_beta   90.00
_cell.angle_gamma   90.00
#
_symmetry.space_group_name_H-M   'P 1'
#
loop_
_entity.id
_entity.type
_entity.pdbx_description
1 polymer ?
#
loop_
_entity_poly.entity_id
_entity_poly.type
_entity_poly.pdbx_seq_one_letter_code
_entity_poly.pdbx_strand_id
1 'polypeptide(L)'
;MILYILHFILLFILFISNSTEAIKCFCKNADCDDSITCNGDYCIVGLGGQPGHSTLDQKCINRDDDRPEGCSQNWNGFTEVCVCKEDFCNTFAFFRASIDSRQQEEIEQLQSSGGKRTFSNYKSTGNNQYHKKKYPTQSNSLILLLVIVPLAVGGSTICLIFLNYHCKMR
;
A
#
# COMPACT_ATOMS: atom_id res chain seq x y z
N MET A 1 -3.01 -2.47 41.40
CA MET A 1 -3.52 -3.28 40.27
C MET A 1 -3.95 -2.43 39.08
N ILE A 2 -4.90 -1.50 39.23
CA ILE A 2 -5.43 -0.68 38.11
C ILE A 2 -4.31 0.13 37.41
N LEU A 3 -3.38 0.72 38.18
CA LEU A 3 -2.25 1.48 37.61
C LEU A 3 -1.31 0.61 36.74
N TYR A 4 -1.09 -0.65 37.13
CA TYR A 4 -0.27 -1.61 36.38
C TYR A 4 -0.95 -2.05 35.08
N ILE A 5 -2.26 -2.24 35.12
CA ILE A 5 -3.06 -2.58 33.94
C ILE A 5 -3.03 -1.39 32.95
N LEU A 6 -3.15 -0.16 33.45
CA LEU A 6 -3.07 1.04 32.61
C LEU A 6 -1.68 1.22 31.96
N HIS A 7 -0.60 0.94 32.69
CA HIS A 7 0.76 0.92 32.14
C HIS A 7 0.95 -0.18 31.10
N PHE A 8 0.43 -1.38 31.34
CA PHE A 8 0.52 -2.48 30.40
C PHE A 8 -0.24 -2.19 29.10
N ILE A 9 -1.43 -1.60 29.20
CA ILE A 9 -2.22 -1.15 28.04
C ILE A 9 -1.48 -0.05 27.28
N LEU A 10 -0.87 0.92 27.98
CA LEU A 10 -0.12 2.00 27.34
C LEU A 10 1.11 1.46 26.58
N LEU A 11 1.86 0.52 27.19
CA LEU A 11 2.99 -0.16 26.55
C LEU A 11 2.54 -1.00 25.34
N PHE A 12 1.38 -1.64 25.43
CA PHE A 12 0.81 -2.42 24.34
C PHE A 12 0.37 -1.54 23.16
N ILE A 13 -0.23 -0.37 23.43
CA ILE A 13 -0.60 0.62 22.39
C ILE A 13 0.66 1.20 21.73
N LEU A 14 1.70 1.52 22.51
CA LEU A 14 2.98 1.96 21.97
C LEU A 14 3.65 0.89 21.10
N PHE A 15 3.55 -0.39 21.50
CA PHE A 15 4.08 -1.51 20.74
C PHE A 15 3.36 -1.70 19.39
N ILE A 16 2.02 -1.61 19.36
CA ILE A 16 1.23 -1.70 18.13
C ILE A 16 1.48 -0.48 17.21
N SER A 17 1.71 0.70 17.79
CA SER A 17 1.93 1.92 17.00
C SER A 17 3.25 1.89 16.19
N ASN A 18 4.19 1.03 16.58
CA ASN A 18 5.53 0.96 15.97
C ASN A 18 5.67 -0.08 14.85
N SER A 19 4.62 -0.86 14.54
CA SER A 19 4.65 -1.74 13.38
C SER A 19 4.34 -0.95 12.10
N THR A 20 5.34 -0.26 11.56
CA THR A 20 5.35 0.11 10.14
C THR A 20 5.55 -1.18 9.36
N GLU A 21 4.43 -1.83 9.02
CA GLU A 21 4.44 -3.05 8.22
C GLU A 21 4.93 -2.70 6.81
N ALA A 22 6.11 -3.21 6.45
CA ALA A 22 6.65 -3.06 5.10
C ALA A 22 5.77 -3.86 4.13
N ILE A 23 5.37 -3.23 3.03
CA ILE A 23 4.56 -3.86 1.98
C ILE A 23 5.48 -4.60 1.00
N LYS A 24 4.95 -5.66 0.38
CA LYS A 24 5.66 -6.43 -0.65
C LYS A 24 5.36 -5.88 -2.03
N CYS A 25 6.38 -5.77 -2.88
CA CYS A 25 6.26 -5.24 -4.23
C CYS A 25 6.86 -6.25 -5.23
N PHE A 26 6.39 -6.24 -6.48
CA PHE A 26 7.12 -6.89 -7.56
C PHE A 26 8.39 -6.12 -7.86
N CYS A 27 9.46 -6.85 -8.17
CA CYS A 27 10.75 -6.27 -8.52
C CYS A 27 11.36 -6.97 -9.73
N LYS A 28 12.05 -6.19 -10.57
CA LYS A 28 12.83 -6.72 -11.70
C LYS A 28 14.23 -7.09 -11.21
N ASN A 29 14.71 -8.28 -11.58
CA ASN A 29 15.94 -8.91 -11.05
C ASN A 29 17.21 -8.02 -11.02
N ALA A 30 17.30 -6.99 -11.87
CA ALA A 30 18.45 -6.07 -11.87
C ALA A 30 18.54 -5.20 -10.61
N ASP A 31 17.41 -4.92 -9.96
CA ASP A 31 17.30 -4.02 -8.81
C ASP A 31 17.09 -4.78 -7.48
N CYS A 32 16.89 -6.09 -7.53
CA CYS A 32 16.60 -6.92 -6.36
C CYS A 32 17.36 -8.25 -6.46
N ASP A 33 18.50 -8.35 -5.77
CA ASP A 33 19.38 -9.52 -5.55
C ASP A 33 18.76 -10.90 -5.88
N ASP A 34 18.57 -11.18 -7.18
CA ASP A 34 17.89 -12.36 -7.74
C ASP A 34 16.48 -12.69 -7.21
N SER A 35 15.83 -11.74 -6.54
CA SER A 35 14.46 -11.87 -6.05
C SER A 35 13.46 -11.18 -6.99
N ILE A 36 12.33 -11.84 -7.24
CA ILE A 36 11.20 -11.26 -7.98
C ILE A 36 10.33 -10.32 -7.14
N THR A 37 10.67 -10.16 -5.85
CA THR A 37 9.91 -9.37 -4.89
C THR A 37 10.82 -8.63 -3.91
N CYS A 38 10.38 -7.47 -3.43
CA CYS A 38 11.08 -6.74 -2.38
C CYS A 38 10.10 -6.05 -1.40
N ASN A 39 10.60 -5.67 -0.23
CA ASN A 39 9.81 -5.02 0.82
C ASN A 39 10.14 -3.53 0.88
N GLY A 40 9.13 -2.67 0.97
CA GLY A 40 9.30 -1.23 1.14
C GLY A 40 8.07 -0.55 1.73
N ASP A 41 8.11 0.78 1.83
CA ASP A 41 6.94 1.55 2.28
C ASP A 41 5.92 1.75 1.16
N TYR A 42 6.39 1.76 -0.09
CA TYR A 42 5.60 1.93 -1.29
C TYR A 42 6.14 1.10 -2.45
N CYS A 43 5.25 0.74 -3.37
CA CYS A 43 5.63 0.11 -4.62
C CYS A 43 5.55 1.11 -5.76
N ILE A 44 6.46 0.98 -6.73
CA ILE A 44 6.44 1.77 -7.95
C ILE A 44 6.43 0.88 -9.19
N VAL A 45 5.76 1.38 -10.21
CA VAL A 45 5.69 0.80 -11.55
C VAL A 45 5.72 1.91 -12.58
N GLY A 46 6.54 1.74 -13.61
CA GLY A 46 6.66 2.74 -14.66
C GLY A 46 7.42 2.25 -15.87
N LEU A 47 7.50 3.11 -16.87
CA LEU A 47 8.32 2.91 -18.05
C LEU A 47 9.64 3.65 -17.87
N GLY A 48 10.72 2.89 -17.71
CA GLY A 48 12.10 3.37 -17.63
C GLY A 48 12.93 2.90 -18.84
N GLY A 49 14.22 3.22 -18.83
CA GLY A 49 15.17 2.78 -19.84
C GLY A 49 15.69 3.89 -20.75
N GLN A 50 16.51 3.50 -21.73
CA GLN A 50 17.12 4.44 -22.67
C GLN A 50 16.12 4.94 -23.72
N PRO A 51 16.33 6.15 -24.27
CA PRO A 51 15.49 6.66 -25.34
C PRO A 51 15.47 5.69 -26.54
N GLY A 52 14.27 5.21 -26.88
CA GLY A 52 14.05 4.21 -27.95
C GLY A 52 13.85 2.77 -27.47
N HIS A 53 14.06 2.47 -26.19
CA HIS A 53 13.82 1.15 -25.62
C HIS A 53 13.22 1.24 -24.22
N SER A 54 11.94 1.64 -24.14
CA SER A 54 11.21 1.72 -22.87
C SER A 54 10.90 0.32 -22.35
N THR A 55 11.32 0.04 -21.12
CA THR A 55 11.00 -1.20 -20.42
C THR A 55 10.12 -0.93 -19.21
N LEU A 56 9.21 -1.86 -18.92
CA LEU A 56 8.47 -1.84 -17.67
C LEU A 56 9.44 -2.15 -16.52
N ASP A 57 9.52 -1.23 -15.58
CA ASP A 57 10.32 -1.35 -14.37
C ASP A 57 9.42 -1.28 -13.14
N GLN A 58 9.69 -2.17 -12.20
CA GLN A 58 8.94 -2.37 -10.97
C GLN A 58 9.96 -2.46 -9.83
N LYS A 59 9.76 -1.70 -8.76
CA LYS A 59 10.63 -1.75 -7.57
C LYS A 59 9.90 -1.25 -6.32
N CYS A 60 10.48 -1.53 -5.16
CA CYS A 60 10.11 -0.94 -3.88
C CYS A 60 10.87 0.36 -3.64
N ILE A 61 10.27 1.24 -2.85
CA ILE A 61 10.87 2.47 -2.37
C ILE A 61 10.49 2.62 -0.89
N ASN A 62 11.49 2.96 -0.07
CA ASN A 62 11.28 3.33 1.33
C ASN A 62 10.85 4.80 1.41
N ARG A 63 10.40 5.26 2.58
CA ARG A 63 10.10 6.68 2.81
C ARG A 63 11.27 7.55 2.37
N ASP A 64 11.05 8.27 1.27
CA ASP A 64 11.95 9.24 0.70
C ASP A 64 11.12 10.46 0.31
N ASP A 65 11.65 11.65 0.56
CA ASP A 65 10.90 12.92 0.46
C ASP A 65 10.64 13.31 -1.01
N ASP A 66 11.43 12.79 -1.96
CA ASP A 66 11.37 13.14 -3.40
C ASP A 66 10.47 12.23 -4.25
N ARG A 67 9.64 11.40 -3.61
CA ARG A 67 8.73 10.48 -4.31
C ARG A 67 7.47 11.20 -4.82
N PRO A 68 7.00 10.92 -6.06
CA PRO A 68 5.80 11.55 -6.59
C PRO A 68 4.53 11.11 -5.85
N GLU A 69 3.58 12.03 -5.71
CA GLU A 69 2.24 11.72 -5.24
C GLU A 69 1.41 11.14 -6.41
N GLY A 70 1.16 9.83 -6.39
CA GLY A 70 0.39 9.16 -7.43
C GLY A 70 1.22 8.87 -8.69
N CYS A 71 0.78 9.35 -9.85
CA CYS A 71 1.48 9.16 -11.11
C CYS A 71 2.16 10.45 -11.59
N SER A 72 3.39 10.34 -12.07
CA SER A 72 4.19 11.45 -12.56
C SER A 72 4.94 11.09 -13.84
N GLN A 73 5.33 12.11 -14.60
CA GLN A 73 6.15 11.99 -15.81
C GLN A 73 7.56 12.51 -15.56
N ASN A 74 8.54 11.97 -16.28
CA ASN A 74 9.94 12.41 -16.23
C ASN A 74 10.56 12.40 -14.81
N TRP A 75 10.22 11.38 -14.01
CA TRP A 75 10.74 11.26 -12.64
C TRP A 75 11.83 10.20 -12.57
N ASN A 76 13.02 10.56 -12.07
CA ASN A 76 14.13 9.63 -11.79
C ASN A 76 14.43 8.64 -12.94
N GLY A 77 14.48 9.14 -14.18
CA GLY A 77 14.73 8.32 -15.38
C GLY A 77 13.51 7.56 -15.93
N PHE A 78 12.36 7.64 -15.26
CA PHE A 78 11.09 7.14 -15.80
C PHE A 78 10.46 8.17 -16.73
N THR A 79 10.00 7.72 -17.89
CA THR A 79 9.13 8.53 -18.76
C THR A 79 7.77 8.73 -18.08
N GLU A 80 7.24 7.67 -17.46
CA GLU A 80 5.99 7.69 -16.71
C GLU A 80 6.07 6.67 -15.57
N VAL A 81 5.68 7.07 -14.36
CA VAL A 81 5.76 6.28 -13.14
C VAL A 81 4.52 6.48 -12.28
N CYS A 82 4.10 5.44 -11.59
CA CYS A 82 3.02 5.49 -10.61
C CYS A 82 3.45 4.83 -9.30
N VAL A 83 2.92 5.36 -8.20
CA VAL A 83 3.17 4.92 -6.84
C VAL A 83 1.89 4.33 -6.23
N CYS A 84 2.02 3.22 -5.52
CA CYS A 84 0.91 2.58 -4.80
C CYS A 84 1.33 2.03 -3.44
N LYS A 85 0.35 1.74 -2.58
CA LYS A 85 0.56 1.37 -1.17
C LYS A 85 -0.28 0.15 -0.76
N GLU A 86 -0.12 -0.96 -1.45
CA GLU A 86 -0.69 -2.26 -1.11
C GLU A 86 0.26 -3.37 -1.56
N ASP A 87 0.17 -4.55 -0.96
CA ASP A 87 0.98 -5.70 -1.37
C ASP A 87 0.74 -6.02 -2.85
N PHE A 88 1.84 -6.10 -3.61
CA PHE A 88 1.89 -6.45 -5.02
C PHE A 88 1.07 -5.52 -5.93
N CYS A 89 0.79 -4.29 -5.50
CA CYS A 89 -0.04 -3.35 -6.25
C CYS A 89 0.60 -2.87 -7.57
N ASN A 90 1.93 -2.92 -7.68
CA ASN A 90 2.69 -2.35 -8.78
C ASN A 90 2.65 -3.20 -10.07
N THR A 91 1.48 -3.73 -10.43
CA THR A 91 1.26 -4.49 -11.66
C THR A 91 1.16 -3.58 -12.89
N PHE A 92 1.38 -4.17 -14.07
CA PHE A 92 1.11 -3.48 -15.33
C PHE A 92 -0.36 -3.05 -15.49
N ALA A 93 -1.30 -3.84 -14.96
CA ALA A 93 -2.73 -3.50 -15.01
C ALA A 93 -3.04 -2.25 -14.18
N PHE A 94 -2.49 -2.17 -12.96
CA PHE A 94 -2.58 -0.98 -12.12
C PHE A 94 -1.97 0.25 -12.80
N PHE A 95 -0.78 0.10 -13.39
CA PHE A 95 -0.10 1.17 -14.10
C PHE A 95 -0.99 1.77 -15.19
N ARG A 96 -1.46 0.96 -16.14
CA ARG A 96 -2.30 1.44 -17.25
C ARG A 96 -3.58 2.13 -16.76
N ALA A 97 -4.28 1.50 -15.81
CA ALA A 97 -5.51 2.07 -15.26
C ALA A 97 -5.26 3.42 -14.59
N SER A 98 -4.10 3.61 -13.95
CA SER A 98 -3.75 4.86 -13.27
C SER A 98 -3.41 5.97 -14.27
N ILE A 99 -2.77 5.64 -15.40
CA ILE A 99 -2.51 6.61 -16.48
C ILE A 99 -3.81 7.07 -17.12
N ASP A 100 -4.69 6.12 -17.46
CA ASP A 100 -5.99 6.41 -18.09
C ASP A 100 -6.85 7.31 -17.18
N SER A 101 -6.85 7.03 -15.87
CA SER A 101 -7.59 7.81 -14.88
C SER A 101 -7.09 9.26 -14.79
N ARG A 102 -5.76 9.48 -14.79
CA ARG A 102 -5.17 10.83 -14.76
C ARG A 102 -5.56 11.65 -15.99
N GLN A 103 -5.49 11.04 -17.18
CA GLN A 103 -5.87 11.72 -18.41
C GLN A 103 -7.33 12.15 -18.40
N GLN A 104 -8.21 11.34 -17.82
CA GLN A 104 -9.62 11.69 -17.70
C GLN A 104 -9.86 12.83 -16.71
N GLU A 105 -9.16 12.87 -15.58
CA GLU A 105 -9.21 14.00 -14.63
C GLU A 105 -8.74 15.31 -15.27
N GLU A 106 -7.65 15.28 -16.06
CA GLU A 106 -7.18 16.46 -16.81
C GLU A 106 -8.24 16.96 -17.81
N ILE A 107 -8.93 16.06 -18.51
CA ILE A 107 -10.01 16.42 -19.45
C ILE A 107 -11.21 17.03 -18.70
N GLU A 108 -11.61 16.46 -17.58
CA GLU A 108 -12.73 16.97 -16.76
C GLU A 108 -12.42 18.37 -16.19
N GLN A 109 -11.18 18.61 -15.74
CA GLN A 109 -10.72 19.92 -15.28
C GLN A 109 -10.72 20.96 -16.40
N LEU A 110 -10.27 20.59 -17.61
CA LEU A 110 -10.27 21.48 -18.77
C LEU A 110 -11.69 21.81 -19.26
N GLN A 111 -12.63 20.86 -19.17
CA GLN A 111 -14.04 21.08 -19.48
C GLN A 111 -14.72 21.99 -18.45
N SER A 112 -14.35 21.90 -17.17
CA SER A 112 -14.83 22.79 -16.11
C SER A 112 -14.32 24.24 -16.27
N SER A 113 -13.14 24.43 -16.89
CA SER A 113 -12.53 25.75 -17.12
C SER A 113 -12.94 26.45 -18.43
N GLY A 114 -13.96 25.94 -19.14
CA GLY A 114 -14.55 26.62 -20.31
C GLY A 114 -13.71 26.57 -21.60
N GLY A 115 -12.70 25.70 -21.66
CA GLY A 115 -11.86 25.53 -22.86
C GLY A 115 -12.50 24.60 -23.89
N LYS A 116 -13.27 25.14 -24.85
CA LYS A 116 -13.61 24.39 -26.08
C LYS A 116 -12.33 24.10 -26.87
N ARG A 117 -11.81 22.88 -26.77
CA ARG A 117 -10.96 22.29 -27.81
C ARG A 117 -11.60 20.99 -28.27
N THR A 118 -12.04 21.00 -29.52
CA THR A 118 -12.38 19.82 -30.31
C THR A 118 -11.14 18.92 -30.37
N PHE A 119 -11.18 17.76 -29.73
CA PHE A 119 -10.18 16.72 -29.95
C PHE A 119 -10.86 15.41 -30.33
N SER A 120 -10.29 14.79 -31.37
CA SER A 120 -10.87 13.83 -32.28
C SER A 120 -11.41 12.55 -31.65
N ASN A 121 -12.46 12.03 -32.32
CA ASN A 121 -12.98 10.67 -32.25
C ASN A 121 -11.88 9.60 -32.00
N TYR A 122 -11.75 9.15 -30.76
CA TYR A 122 -11.41 7.75 -30.49
C TYR A 122 -12.72 6.99 -30.36
N LYS A 123 -13.06 6.23 -31.40
CA LYS A 123 -14.22 5.34 -31.42
C LYS A 123 -13.93 4.15 -30.50
N SER A 124 -14.11 4.33 -29.19
CA SER A 124 -14.17 3.23 -28.24
C SER A 124 -15.47 2.45 -28.49
N THR A 125 -15.40 1.45 -29.37
CA THR A 125 -16.46 0.47 -29.50
C THR A 125 -16.30 -0.51 -28.34
N GLY A 126 -16.80 -0.13 -27.18
CA GLY A 126 -16.73 -0.91 -25.96
C GLY A 126 -17.72 -0.33 -24.97
N ASN A 127 -18.95 -0.85 -24.97
CA ASN A 127 -19.90 -0.68 -23.89
C ASN A 127 -19.25 -1.23 -22.61
N ASN A 128 -18.54 -0.39 -21.88
CA ASN A 128 -18.17 -0.64 -20.51
C ASN A 128 -18.59 0.61 -19.75
N GLN A 129 -19.71 0.49 -19.03
CA GLN A 129 -19.93 1.27 -17.82
C GLN A 129 -18.63 1.19 -17.03
N TYR A 130 -17.86 2.28 -17.01
CA TYR A 130 -16.70 2.42 -16.15
C TYR A 130 -17.22 2.51 -14.72
N HIS A 131 -17.50 1.33 -14.17
CA HIS A 131 -17.52 1.14 -12.73
C HIS A 131 -16.17 1.65 -12.24
N LYS A 132 -16.23 2.78 -11.54
CA LYS A 132 -15.21 3.26 -10.61
C LYS A 132 -14.95 2.11 -9.63
N LYS A 133 -14.12 1.14 -10.01
CA LYS A 133 -13.62 0.12 -9.10
C LYS A 133 -12.68 0.87 -8.18
N LYS A 134 -13.25 1.42 -7.09
CA LYS A 134 -12.51 1.59 -5.85
C LYS A 134 -11.94 0.21 -5.56
N TYR A 135 -10.65 0.04 -5.82
CA TYR A 135 -9.95 -1.11 -5.30
C TYR A 135 -10.16 -1.10 -3.79
N PRO A 136 -10.76 -2.16 -3.22
CA PRO A 136 -11.06 -2.18 -1.80
C PRO A 136 -9.74 -2.27 -1.04
N THR A 137 -9.35 -1.18 -0.41
CA THR A 137 -8.35 -1.14 0.67
C THR A 137 -8.89 -1.96 1.85
N GLN A 138 -8.77 -3.28 1.79
CA GLN A 138 -9.11 -4.17 2.90
C GLN A 138 -7.83 -4.49 3.67
N SER A 139 -7.48 -3.62 4.62
CA SER A 139 -6.44 -3.91 5.60
C SER A 139 -6.99 -4.89 6.65
N ASN A 140 -6.63 -6.16 6.54
CA ASN A 140 -6.99 -7.21 7.51
C ASN A 140 -6.14 -7.16 8.81
N SER A 141 -5.97 -5.98 9.39
CA SER A 141 -5.30 -5.79 10.69
C SER A 141 -6.16 -6.26 11.88
N LEU A 142 -7.48 -6.37 11.70
CA LEU A 142 -8.42 -6.78 12.75
C LEU A 142 -8.31 -8.25 13.16
N ILE A 143 -7.86 -9.14 12.26
CA ILE A 143 -7.76 -10.58 12.56
C ILE A 143 -6.63 -10.85 13.56
N LEU A 144 -5.49 -10.15 13.43
CA LEU A 144 -4.36 -10.28 14.34
C LEU A 144 -4.72 -9.78 15.74
N LEU A 145 -5.43 -8.64 15.82
CA LEU A 145 -5.97 -8.08 17.07
C LEU A 145 -6.96 -9.05 17.75
N LEU A 146 -7.85 -9.66 16.96
CA LEU A 146 -8.87 -10.59 17.45
C LEU A 146 -8.30 -11.92 17.96
N VAL A 147 -7.12 -12.34 17.50
CA VAL A 147 -6.51 -13.61 17.94
C VAL A 147 -5.55 -13.39 19.11
N ILE A 148 -4.72 -12.35 19.05
CA ILE A 148 -3.68 -12.12 20.06
C ILE A 148 -4.27 -11.63 21.38
N VAL A 149 -5.27 -10.74 21.35
CA VAL A 149 -5.86 -10.18 22.58
C VAL A 149 -6.54 -11.27 23.43
N PRO A 150 -7.40 -12.16 22.88
CA PRO A 150 -7.98 -13.25 23.67
C PRO A 150 -6.97 -14.28 24.16
N LEU A 151 -5.93 -14.59 23.38
CA LEU A 151 -4.86 -15.51 23.80
C LEU A 151 -4.03 -14.93 24.95
N ALA A 152 -3.69 -13.64 24.91
CA ALA A 152 -2.96 -12.97 25.98
C ALA A 152 -3.79 -12.84 27.26
N VAL A 153 -5.07 -12.45 27.15
CA VAL A 153 -6.00 -12.35 28.28
C VAL A 153 -6.28 -13.72 28.89
N GLY A 154 -6.49 -14.74 28.05
CA GLY A 154 -6.69 -16.12 28.49
C GLY A 154 -5.48 -16.68 29.23
N GLY A 155 -4.28 -16.56 28.65
CA GLY A 155 -3.03 -17.01 29.27
C GLY A 155 -2.74 -16.32 30.61
N SER A 156 -2.96 -15.00 30.68
CA SER A 156 -2.76 -14.22 31.91
C SER A 156 -3.73 -14.66 33.03
N THR A 157 -4.97 -14.96 32.68
CA THR A 157 -5.99 -15.43 33.65
C THR A 157 -5.60 -16.79 34.23
N ILE A 158 -5.11 -17.71 33.39
CA ILE A 158 -4.63 -19.03 33.84
C ILE A 158 -3.43 -18.88 34.78
N CYS A 159 -2.45 -18.05 34.43
CA CYS A 159 -1.29 -17.80 35.29
C CYS A 159 -1.69 -17.21 36.66
N LEU A 160 -2.65 -16.27 36.70
CA LEU A 160 -3.13 -15.70 37.96
C LEU A 160 -3.86 -16.72 38.84
N ILE A 161 -4.65 -17.61 38.23
CA ILE A 161 -5.31 -18.71 38.96
C ILE A 161 -4.25 -19.65 39.53
N PHE A 162 -3.24 -20.05 38.74
CA PHE A 162 -2.16 -20.91 39.21
C PHE A 162 -1.37 -20.29 40.36
N LEU A 163 -1.00 -19.00 40.26
CA LEU A 163 -0.30 -18.29 41.33
C LEU A 163 -1.16 -18.16 42.58
N ASN A 164 -2.46 -17.86 42.43
CA ASN A 164 -3.39 -17.78 43.56
C ASN A 164 -3.57 -19.14 44.23
N TYR A 165 -3.67 -20.21 43.45
CA TYR A 165 -3.84 -21.58 43.96
C TYR A 165 -2.57 -22.10 44.65
N HIS A 166 -1.39 -21.85 44.07
CA HIS A 166 -0.10 -22.21 44.69
C HIS A 166 0.24 -21.35 45.91
N CYS A 167 -0.19 -20.08 45.95
CA CYS A 167 -0.03 -19.24 47.15
C CYS A 167 -1.03 -19.58 48.26
N LYS A 168 -2.11 -20.32 47.97
CA LYS A 168 -3.11 -20.75 48.96
C LYS A 168 -2.81 -22.12 49.57
N MET A 169 -1.91 -22.91 48.98
CA MET A 169 -1.47 -24.22 49.49
C MET A 169 -0.13 -24.18 50.24
N ARG A 170 0.34 -22.99 50.64
CA ARG A 170 1.42 -22.80 51.62
C ARG A 170 0.89 -21.98 52.78
#